data_AF-A0A800F324-F1
#
_entry.id   AF-A0A800F324-F1
#
_cell.length_a   1.000
_cell.length_b   1.000
_cell.length_c   1.000
_cell.angle_alpha   90.00
_cell.angle_beta   90.00
_cell.angle_gamma   90.00
#
_symmetry.space_group_name_H-M   'P 1'
#
loop_
_entity.id
_entity.type
_entity.pdbx_description
1 polymer ?
#
loop_
_entity_poly.entity_id
_entity_poly.type
_entity_poly.pdbx_seq_one_letter_code
_entity_poly.pdbx_strand_id
1 'polypeptide(L)'
;MPQCKLPNCLAMLNNYEEEFKAIFRQIKRLDLTGCQLGDEHELLPYLGTSCPHLESLVLAANCLSSKGLRLSFGVPTSGNFRFPSLLSLDLRQNPSITIGGVKRYVIEVMKDKVLHVLHVSAVSYSQIPEQGKCFQPSFQRVVVDCLVPEQLIENKGWACPMVEGWHARMREKLKMNQIKKARTRFYAARLSGTIAHKKNADISECSKEISVCYEKSSAASHVTPYSRPRCVLSPSNEAAILQKKFFFYCFRF
;
A
#
# COMPACT_ATOMS: atom_id res chain seq x y z
N MET A 1 -10.34 16.57 9.44
CA MET A 1 -10.26 15.63 8.28
C MET A 1 -9.92 14.25 8.82
N PRO A 2 -10.83 13.27 8.76
CA PRO A 2 -10.53 11.96 9.32
C PRO A 2 -9.59 11.17 8.40
N GLN A 3 -8.53 10.65 8.99
CA GLN A 3 -7.52 9.79 8.39
C GLN A 3 -7.50 8.50 9.22
N CYS A 4 -7.37 7.35 8.58
CA CYS A 4 -7.42 6.06 9.27
C CYS A 4 -6.35 5.13 8.69
N LYS A 5 -5.55 4.58 9.59
CA LYS A 5 -4.52 3.59 9.34
C LYS A 5 -4.92 2.30 10.04
N LEU A 6 -5.16 1.26 9.26
CA LEU A 6 -5.60 -0.05 9.73
C LEU A 6 -4.63 -1.13 9.23
N PRO A 7 -3.33 -1.10 9.56
CA PRO A 7 -2.38 -2.04 8.98
C PRO A 7 -2.55 -3.44 9.58
N ASN A 8 -2.53 -4.49 8.75
CA ASN A 8 -2.62 -5.90 9.18
C ASN A 8 -3.87 -6.22 10.01
N CYS A 9 -5.02 -5.63 9.66
CA CYS A 9 -6.21 -5.61 10.51
C CYS A 9 -7.43 -6.38 9.96
N LEU A 10 -7.23 -7.42 9.14
CA LEU A 10 -8.33 -8.19 8.53
C LEU A 10 -9.42 -8.60 9.54
N ALA A 11 -9.01 -9.21 10.64
CA ALA A 11 -9.95 -9.68 11.67
C ALA A 11 -10.74 -8.52 12.30
N MET A 12 -10.15 -7.32 12.39
CA MET A 12 -10.85 -6.15 12.90
C MET A 12 -11.84 -5.61 11.86
N LEU A 13 -11.44 -5.54 10.59
CA LEU A 13 -12.31 -5.13 9.48
C LEU A 13 -13.57 -6.02 9.41
N ASN A 14 -13.39 -7.33 9.55
CA ASN A 14 -14.51 -8.29 9.52
C ASN A 14 -15.40 -8.24 10.77
N ASN A 15 -14.82 -7.95 11.94
CA ASN A 15 -15.59 -7.92 13.20
C ASN A 15 -16.40 -6.63 13.38
N TYR A 16 -16.03 -5.55 12.70
CA TYR A 16 -16.62 -4.22 12.84
C TYR A 16 -17.00 -3.63 11.47
N GLU A 17 -17.45 -4.49 10.55
CA GLU A 17 -17.64 -4.13 9.15
C GLU A 17 -18.65 -2.99 8.98
N GLU A 18 -19.79 -3.06 9.66
CA GLU A 18 -20.85 -2.04 9.59
C GLU A 18 -20.40 -0.70 10.18
N GLU A 19 -19.66 -0.74 11.28
CA GLU A 19 -19.09 0.47 11.87
C GLU A 19 -18.01 1.07 10.96
N PHE A 20 -17.18 0.25 10.32
CA PHE A 20 -16.21 0.73 9.34
C PHE A 20 -16.88 1.31 8.11
N LYS A 21 -17.97 0.73 7.61
CA LYS A 21 -18.80 1.33 6.55
C LYS A 21 -19.24 2.74 6.96
N ALA A 22 -19.73 2.93 8.19
CA ALA A 22 -20.10 4.26 8.68
C ALA A 22 -18.91 5.24 8.74
N ILE A 23 -17.74 4.79 9.20
CA ILE A 23 -16.51 5.63 9.27
C ILE A 23 -16.02 6.02 7.87
N PHE A 24 -15.93 5.05 6.96
CA PHE A 24 -15.31 5.23 5.65
C PHE A 24 -16.07 6.20 4.74
N ARG A 25 -17.39 6.37 4.95
CA ARG A 25 -18.19 7.40 4.25
C ARG A 25 -17.63 8.80 4.37
N GLN A 26 -16.97 9.12 5.48
CA GLN A 26 -16.47 10.46 5.79
C GLN A 26 -14.95 10.59 5.67
N ILE A 27 -14.25 9.50 5.32
CA ILE A 27 -12.80 9.45 5.36
C ILE A 27 -12.16 10.06 4.11
N LYS A 28 -11.03 10.75 4.31
CA LYS A 28 -10.24 11.32 3.21
C LYS A 28 -8.99 10.53 2.88
N ARG A 29 -8.35 9.92 3.88
CA ARG A 29 -7.15 9.10 3.69
C ARG A 29 -7.31 7.80 4.43
N LEU A 30 -7.15 6.70 3.70
CA LEU A 30 -7.33 5.36 4.23
C LEU A 30 -6.12 4.49 3.87
N ASP A 31 -5.52 3.91 4.89
CA ASP A 31 -4.43 2.95 4.76
C ASP A 31 -4.86 1.57 5.26
N LEU A 32 -4.89 0.60 4.33
CA LEU A 32 -5.24 -0.80 4.54
C LEU A 32 -4.05 -1.72 4.23
N THR A 33 -2.83 -1.24 4.46
CA THR A 33 -1.61 -2.00 4.16
C THR A 33 -1.57 -3.31 4.93
N GLY A 34 -1.24 -4.42 4.26
CA GLY A 34 -1.05 -5.70 4.95
C GLY A 34 -2.35 -6.36 5.45
N CYS A 35 -3.52 -5.83 5.08
CA CYS A 35 -4.81 -6.36 5.54
C CYS A 35 -5.19 -7.72 4.95
N GLN A 36 -4.35 -8.33 4.12
CA GLN A 36 -4.63 -9.62 3.47
C GLN A 36 -5.98 -9.62 2.72
N LEU A 37 -6.35 -8.47 2.17
CA LEU A 37 -7.57 -8.33 1.36
C LEU A 37 -7.39 -9.16 0.08
N GLY A 38 -8.29 -10.11 -0.15
CA GLY A 38 -8.39 -10.85 -1.40
C GLY A 38 -9.34 -10.18 -2.39
N ASP A 39 -9.34 -10.63 -3.63
CA ASP A 39 -10.14 -10.06 -4.73
C ASP A 39 -11.64 -9.96 -4.43
N GLU A 40 -12.18 -10.90 -3.66
CA GLU A 40 -13.61 -11.00 -3.33
C GLU A 40 -13.99 -10.32 -2.00
N HIS A 41 -13.06 -9.62 -1.36
CA HIS A 41 -13.38 -8.98 -0.08
C HIS A 41 -14.41 -7.86 -0.28
N GLU A 42 -15.53 -7.93 0.45
CA GLU A 42 -16.70 -7.05 0.28
C GLU A 42 -16.38 -5.54 0.47
N LEU A 43 -15.31 -5.23 1.19
CA LEU A 43 -14.82 -3.87 1.39
C LEU A 43 -14.36 -3.22 0.07
N LEU A 44 -13.79 -3.98 -0.87
CA LEU A 44 -13.24 -3.45 -2.12
C LEU A 44 -14.28 -2.72 -2.99
N PRO A 45 -15.42 -3.34 -3.37
CA PRO A 45 -16.47 -2.63 -4.10
C PRO A 45 -17.14 -1.52 -3.27
N TYR A 46 -17.19 -1.69 -1.93
CA TYR A 46 -17.73 -0.66 -1.04
C TYR A 46 -16.91 0.62 -1.06
N LEU A 47 -15.57 0.53 -0.98
CA LEU A 47 -14.68 1.69 -1.00
C LEU A 47 -14.89 2.54 -2.26
N GLY A 48 -15.08 1.89 -3.41
CA GLY A 48 -15.28 2.59 -4.68
C GLY A 48 -16.62 3.33 -4.78
N THR A 49 -17.68 2.79 -4.19
CA THR A 49 -19.05 3.32 -4.35
C THR A 49 -19.53 4.18 -3.18
N SER A 50 -18.99 3.96 -1.98
CA SER A 50 -19.54 4.49 -0.74
C SER A 50 -18.59 5.42 0.02
N CYS A 51 -17.41 5.73 -0.53
CA CYS A 51 -16.44 6.66 0.06
C CYS A 51 -16.21 7.87 -0.85
N PRO A 52 -17.19 8.79 -0.99
CA PRO A 52 -17.15 9.88 -1.96
C PRO A 52 -16.03 10.91 -1.69
N HIS A 53 -15.57 11.00 -0.44
CA HIS A 53 -14.56 11.96 0.01
C HIS A 53 -13.14 11.38 0.04
N LEU A 54 -12.95 10.12 -0.36
CA LEU A 54 -11.66 9.45 -0.29
C LEU A 54 -10.69 10.04 -1.34
N GLU A 55 -9.64 10.70 -0.85
CA GLU A 55 -8.61 11.37 -1.63
C GLU A 55 -7.32 10.54 -1.74
N SER A 56 -7.01 9.72 -0.72
CA SER A 56 -5.83 8.86 -0.71
C SER A 56 -6.19 7.46 -0.21
N LEU A 57 -5.82 6.44 -0.98
CA LEU A 57 -6.06 5.04 -0.67
C LEU A 57 -4.77 4.24 -0.78
N VAL A 58 -4.38 3.57 0.30
CA VAL A 58 -3.25 2.65 0.34
C VAL A 58 -3.77 1.23 0.49
N LEU A 59 -3.57 0.42 -0.54
CA LEU A 59 -3.89 -1.02 -0.59
C LEU A 59 -2.61 -1.86 -0.71
N ALA A 60 -1.49 -1.34 -0.24
CA ALA A 60 -0.21 -2.03 -0.33
C ALA A 60 -0.19 -3.35 0.45
N ALA A 61 0.66 -4.29 0.06
CA ALA A 61 0.87 -5.57 0.76
C ALA A 61 -0.42 -6.39 1.00
N ASN A 62 -1.31 -6.43 0.02
CA ASN A 62 -2.52 -7.25 0.08
C ASN A 62 -2.42 -8.46 -0.87
N CYS A 63 -3.50 -9.23 -0.98
CA CYS A 63 -3.60 -10.39 -1.85
C CYS A 63 -4.42 -10.07 -3.11
N LEU A 64 -4.28 -8.85 -3.63
CA LEU A 64 -5.04 -8.38 -4.77
C LEU A 64 -4.41 -8.82 -6.08
N SER A 65 -5.27 -9.12 -7.05
CA SER A 65 -4.91 -9.31 -8.45
C SER A 65 -5.59 -8.27 -9.34
N SER A 66 -5.35 -8.34 -10.65
CA SER A 66 -6.08 -7.54 -11.63
C SER A 66 -7.60 -7.77 -11.58
N LYS A 67 -8.06 -8.90 -11.03
CA LYS A 67 -9.49 -9.15 -10.75
C LYS A 67 -10.00 -8.27 -9.62
N GLY A 68 -9.27 -8.15 -8.51
CA GLY A 68 -9.59 -7.24 -7.41
C GLY A 68 -9.63 -5.78 -7.85
N LEU A 69 -8.74 -5.36 -8.76
CA LEU A 69 -8.81 -4.03 -9.38
C LEU A 69 -10.10 -3.83 -10.17
N ARG A 70 -10.48 -4.78 -11.02
CA ARG A 70 -11.76 -4.74 -11.76
C ARG A 70 -12.96 -4.65 -10.81
N LEU A 71 -12.95 -5.41 -9.72
CA LEU A 71 -14.03 -5.41 -8.74
C LEU A 71 -14.08 -4.14 -7.89
N SER A 72 -12.93 -3.48 -7.67
CA SER A 72 -12.83 -2.24 -6.89
C SER A 72 -13.18 -1.01 -7.72
N PHE A 73 -12.57 -0.86 -8.90
CA PHE A 73 -12.67 0.32 -9.76
C PHE A 73 -13.74 0.19 -10.84
N GLY A 74 -14.15 -1.03 -11.17
CA GLY A 74 -15.12 -1.32 -12.22
C GLY A 74 -14.47 -1.55 -13.59
N VAL A 75 -15.27 -1.45 -14.64
CA VAL A 75 -14.80 -1.47 -16.03
C VAL A 75 -15.09 -0.12 -16.69
N PRO A 76 -14.30 0.31 -17.70
CA PRO A 76 -14.44 1.64 -18.31
C PRO A 76 -15.84 1.96 -18.86
N THR A 77 -16.61 0.93 -19.25
CA THR A 77 -17.95 1.08 -19.84
C THR A 77 -19.09 1.20 -18.82
N SER A 78 -18.82 1.01 -17.52
CA SER A 78 -19.89 0.82 -16.54
C SER A 78 -20.72 2.07 -16.21
N GLY A 79 -20.29 3.28 -16.58
CA GLY A 79 -20.98 4.55 -16.24
C GLY A 79 -21.05 4.87 -14.74
N ASN A 80 -20.85 3.88 -13.87
CA ASN A 80 -20.85 3.98 -12.42
C ASN A 80 -19.50 4.53 -11.96
N PHE A 81 -19.49 5.81 -11.60
CA PHE A 81 -18.30 6.47 -11.10
C PHE A 81 -17.91 5.91 -9.75
N ARG A 82 -16.70 5.35 -9.69
CA ARG A 82 -16.07 4.93 -8.44
C ARG A 82 -14.95 5.89 -8.09
N PHE A 83 -14.74 6.11 -6.80
CA PHE A 83 -13.66 6.95 -6.29
C PHE A 83 -13.64 8.37 -6.90
N PRO A 84 -14.72 9.15 -6.80
CA PRO A 84 -14.85 10.44 -7.48
C PRO A 84 -13.78 11.47 -7.09
N SER A 85 -13.23 11.37 -5.87
CA SER A 85 -12.27 12.33 -5.30
C SER A 85 -10.84 11.77 -5.17
N LEU A 86 -10.55 10.57 -5.67
CA LEU A 86 -9.29 9.90 -5.39
C LEU A 86 -8.13 10.52 -6.18
N LEU A 87 -7.17 11.08 -5.43
CA LEU A 87 -5.99 11.78 -5.92
C LEU A 87 -4.74 10.89 -5.90
N SER A 88 -4.64 9.98 -4.93
CA SER A 88 -3.48 9.11 -4.73
C SER A 88 -3.91 7.67 -4.47
N LEU A 89 -3.29 6.73 -5.17
CA LEU A 89 -3.51 5.30 -5.02
C LEU A 89 -2.18 4.57 -4.89
N ASP A 90 -2.09 3.71 -3.88
CA ASP A 90 -0.93 2.82 -3.69
C ASP A 90 -1.35 1.34 -3.75
N LEU A 91 -0.78 0.63 -4.74
CA LEU A 91 -1.01 -0.79 -5.02
C LEU A 91 0.27 -1.62 -4.88
N ARG A 92 1.33 -1.08 -4.26
CA ARG A 92 2.61 -1.79 -4.11
C ARG A 92 2.44 -3.12 -3.36
N GLN A 93 3.37 -4.03 -3.53
CA GLN A 93 3.42 -5.31 -2.82
C GLN A 93 2.15 -6.18 -3.02
N ASN A 94 1.57 -6.11 -4.21
CA ASN A 94 0.51 -7.00 -4.67
C ASN A 94 1.01 -7.74 -5.92
N PRO A 95 1.76 -8.84 -5.77
CA PRO A 95 2.51 -9.48 -6.88
C PRO A 95 1.61 -10.04 -7.98
N SER A 96 0.33 -10.29 -7.69
CA SER A 96 -0.66 -10.78 -8.64
C SER A 96 -1.32 -9.66 -9.47
N ILE A 97 -1.03 -8.38 -9.20
CA ILE A 97 -1.46 -7.26 -10.03
C ILE A 97 -0.54 -7.14 -11.24
N THR A 98 -1.12 -7.24 -12.43
CA THR A 98 -0.38 -7.06 -13.68
C THR A 98 -0.46 -5.60 -14.15
N ILE A 99 0.58 -5.12 -14.84
CA ILE A 99 0.59 -3.77 -15.43
C ILE A 99 -0.56 -3.58 -16.44
N GLY A 100 -0.91 -4.62 -17.21
CA GLY A 100 -2.09 -4.59 -18.07
C GLY A 100 -3.39 -4.42 -17.29
N GLY A 101 -3.51 -5.03 -16.11
CA GLY A 101 -4.64 -4.84 -15.20
C GLY A 101 -4.72 -3.42 -14.64
N VAL A 102 -3.58 -2.86 -14.21
CA VAL A 102 -3.50 -1.46 -13.77
C VAL A 102 -3.92 -0.52 -14.89
N LYS A 103 -3.40 -0.72 -16.11
CA LYS A 103 -3.79 0.09 -17.28
C LYS A 103 -5.30 0.05 -17.50
N ARG A 104 -5.87 -1.17 -17.59
CA ARG A 104 -7.26 -1.38 -17.98
C ARG A 104 -8.29 -0.98 -16.91
N TYR A 105 -8.00 -1.26 -15.64
CA TYR A 105 -8.97 -1.12 -14.56
C TYR A 105 -8.74 0.10 -13.67
N VAL A 106 -7.53 0.68 -13.69
CA VAL A 106 -7.23 1.91 -12.93
C VAL A 106 -7.08 3.09 -13.90
N ILE A 107 -6.12 3.03 -14.82
CA ILE A 107 -5.81 4.20 -15.67
C ILE A 107 -6.94 4.53 -16.64
N GLU A 108 -7.48 3.55 -17.37
CA GLU A 108 -8.57 3.78 -18.33
C GLU A 108 -9.86 4.24 -17.63
N VAL A 109 -10.18 3.65 -16.47
CA VAL A 109 -11.36 4.04 -15.66
C VAL A 109 -11.20 5.44 -15.05
N MET A 110 -9.99 5.79 -14.61
CA MET A 110 -9.69 7.05 -13.93
C MET A 110 -9.12 8.13 -14.87
N LYS A 111 -9.14 7.91 -16.19
CA LYS A 111 -8.50 8.79 -17.18
C LYS A 111 -8.96 10.24 -17.08
N ASP A 112 -10.28 10.43 -16.98
CA ASP A 112 -10.94 11.73 -16.88
C ASP A 112 -11.16 12.16 -15.43
N LYS A 113 -10.46 11.54 -14.47
CA LYS A 113 -10.56 11.79 -13.04
C LYS A 113 -9.32 12.49 -12.49
N VAL A 114 -9.45 12.87 -11.22
CA VAL A 114 -8.45 13.63 -10.44
C VAL A 114 -7.29 12.76 -9.91
N LEU A 115 -7.17 11.50 -10.32
CA LEU A 115 -6.04 10.66 -9.89
C LEU A 115 -4.73 11.27 -10.41
N HIS A 116 -3.86 11.68 -9.49
CA HIS A 116 -2.58 12.32 -9.77
C HIS A 116 -1.40 11.40 -9.51
N VAL A 117 -1.47 10.58 -8.45
CA VAL A 117 -0.35 9.76 -8.01
C VAL A 117 -0.76 8.29 -7.98
N LEU A 118 0.07 7.44 -8.60
CA LEU A 118 -0.12 6.00 -8.61
C LEU A 118 1.20 5.31 -8.25
N HIS A 119 1.18 4.54 -7.16
CA HIS A 119 2.28 3.66 -6.78
C HIS A 119 1.95 2.22 -7.13
N VAL A 120 2.86 1.54 -7.82
CA VAL A 120 2.73 0.13 -8.18
C VAL A 120 4.05 -0.60 -7.93
N SER A 121 3.96 -1.91 -7.72
CA SER A 121 5.14 -2.76 -7.71
C SER A 121 5.25 -3.55 -9.02
N ALA A 122 6.48 -3.94 -9.35
CA ALA A 122 6.76 -4.88 -10.41
C ALA A 122 7.72 -5.96 -9.91
N VAL A 123 7.46 -7.19 -10.32
CA VAL A 123 8.27 -8.36 -9.97
C VAL A 123 9.57 -8.38 -10.78
N SER A 124 9.58 -7.72 -11.95
CA SER A 124 10.76 -7.60 -12.82
C SER A 124 10.78 -6.26 -13.53
N TYR A 125 11.99 -5.74 -13.80
CA TYR A 125 12.19 -4.57 -14.67
C TYR A 125 11.59 -4.75 -16.06
N SER A 126 11.52 -5.98 -16.58
CA SER A 126 10.90 -6.27 -17.89
C SER A 126 9.38 -6.03 -17.90
N GLN A 127 8.74 -6.06 -16.73
CA GLN A 127 7.32 -5.73 -16.59
C GLN A 127 7.12 -4.23 -16.41
N ILE A 128 8.13 -3.48 -15.96
CA ILE A 128 8.06 -2.04 -15.84
C ILE A 128 8.17 -1.48 -17.26
N PRO A 129 7.11 -0.86 -17.78
CA PRO A 129 7.18 -0.26 -19.09
C PRO A 129 8.26 0.83 -19.10
N GLU A 130 9.05 0.85 -20.17
CA GLU A 130 9.96 1.96 -20.43
C GLU A 130 9.20 3.29 -20.36
N GLN A 131 9.91 4.33 -19.90
CA GLN A 131 9.37 5.70 -19.86
C GLN A 131 8.68 6.01 -21.21
N GLY A 132 7.39 6.35 -21.16
CA GLY A 132 6.63 6.76 -22.35
C GLY A 132 5.66 5.74 -22.95
N LYS A 133 5.69 4.44 -22.59
CA LYS A 133 4.94 3.42 -23.38
C LYS A 133 3.61 2.88 -22.81
N CYS A 134 3.33 2.94 -21.50
CA CYS A 134 2.17 2.20 -20.94
C CYS A 134 1.00 3.03 -20.45
N PHE A 135 1.28 4.16 -19.80
CA PHE A 135 0.26 5.01 -19.18
C PHE A 135 0.19 6.42 -19.79
N GLN A 136 0.90 6.64 -20.90
CA GLN A 136 0.86 7.89 -21.65
C GLN A 136 -0.43 8.02 -22.48
N PRO A 137 -0.89 9.26 -22.73
CA PRO A 137 -0.23 10.54 -22.41
C PRO A 137 -0.38 11.00 -20.96
N SER A 138 -1.25 10.37 -20.16
CA SER A 138 -1.68 10.93 -18.87
C SER A 138 -0.65 10.81 -17.76
N PHE A 139 0.07 9.70 -17.64
CA PHE A 139 1.01 9.45 -16.53
C PHE A 139 2.46 9.29 -16.99
N GLN A 140 3.36 9.91 -16.24
CA GLN A 140 4.81 9.83 -16.42
C GLN A 140 5.43 9.06 -15.25
N ARG A 141 6.44 8.24 -15.56
CA ARG A 141 7.20 7.51 -14.54
C ARG A 141 8.12 8.48 -13.83
N VAL A 142 7.90 8.66 -12.53
CA VAL A 142 8.82 9.42 -11.67
C VAL A 142 9.76 8.41 -11.04
N VAL A 143 11.06 8.53 -11.36
CA VAL A 143 12.08 7.77 -10.63
C VAL A 143 12.13 8.38 -9.25
N VAL A 144 11.52 7.70 -8.27
CA VAL A 144 11.74 8.05 -6.88
C VAL A 144 13.03 7.36 -6.47
N ASP A 145 14.12 8.12 -6.50
CA ASP A 145 15.34 7.72 -5.81
C ASP A 145 15.03 7.67 -4.31
N CYS A 146 14.96 6.46 -3.78
CA CYS A 146 14.86 6.15 -2.36
C CYS A 146 13.53 6.56 -1.70
N LEU A 147 12.81 5.56 -1.16
CA LEU A 147 11.90 5.67 -0.02
C LEU A 147 11.21 7.04 0.07
N VAL A 148 10.21 7.34 -0.79
CA VAL A 148 9.28 8.43 -0.45
C VAL A 148 8.84 8.10 0.97
N PRO A 149 8.96 9.02 1.95
CA PRO A 149 8.37 8.78 3.24
C PRO A 149 6.93 8.38 2.94
N GLU A 150 6.54 7.15 3.31
CA GLU A 150 5.14 6.76 3.38
C GLU A 150 4.45 8.00 3.90
N GLN A 151 3.55 8.61 3.10
CA GLN A 151 2.76 9.70 3.63
C GLN A 151 2.08 9.07 4.84
N LEU A 152 2.57 9.39 6.04
CA LEU A 152 2.28 8.60 7.21
C LEU A 152 0.83 8.92 7.55
N ILE A 153 -0.07 8.10 7.00
CA ILE A 153 -1.48 8.18 7.33
C ILE A 153 -1.53 7.73 8.79
N GLU A 154 -1.85 8.68 9.66
CA GLU A 154 -2.05 8.43 11.08
C GLU A 154 -3.55 8.45 11.36
N ASN A 155 -3.97 7.74 12.41
CA ASN A 155 -5.34 7.82 12.89
C ASN A 155 -5.62 9.24 13.41
N LYS A 156 -6.46 9.99 12.69
CA LYS A 156 -6.84 11.36 13.05
C LYS A 156 -8.35 11.56 12.85
N GLY A 157 -8.94 12.40 13.68
CA GLY A 157 -10.37 12.75 13.62
C GLY A 157 -11.24 11.97 14.59
N TRP A 158 -12.57 12.09 14.41
CA TRP A 158 -13.58 11.67 15.39
C TRP A 158 -13.62 10.16 15.65
N ALA A 159 -13.26 9.33 14.66
CA ALA A 159 -13.29 7.88 14.78
C ALA A 159 -12.03 7.30 15.48
N CYS A 160 -11.02 8.12 15.75
CA CYS A 160 -9.74 7.66 16.30
C CYS A 160 -9.91 6.88 17.63
N PRO A 161 -10.62 7.39 18.65
CA PRO A 161 -10.75 6.67 19.92
C PRO A 161 -11.45 5.31 19.78
N MET A 162 -12.38 5.21 18.83
CA MET A 162 -13.11 3.98 18.55
C MET A 162 -12.21 2.93 17.91
N VAL A 163 -11.44 3.32 16.89
CA VAL A 163 -10.46 2.45 16.21
C VAL A 163 -9.37 2.00 17.17
N GLU A 164 -8.84 2.90 18.00
CA GLU A 164 -7.86 2.56 19.03
C GLU A 164 -8.43 1.58 20.06
N GLY A 165 -9.69 1.77 20.47
CA GLY A 165 -10.40 0.85 21.35
C GLY A 165 -10.59 -0.54 20.75
N TRP A 166 -10.84 -0.65 19.44
CA TRP A 166 -10.89 -1.94 18.75
C TRP A 166 -9.52 -2.61 18.68
N HIS A 167 -8.46 -1.86 18.36
CA HIS A 167 -7.10 -2.38 18.40
C HIS A 167 -6.74 -2.91 19.80
N ALA A 168 -7.09 -2.18 20.86
CA ALA A 168 -6.86 -2.62 22.23
C ALA A 168 -7.57 -3.94 22.54
N ARG A 169 -8.87 -4.04 22.21
CA ARG A 169 -9.66 -5.27 22.37
C ARG A 169 -9.09 -6.45 21.59
N MET A 170 -8.62 -6.22 20.36
CA MET A 170 -8.01 -7.26 19.54
C MET A 170 -6.67 -7.75 20.11
N ARG A 171 -5.81 -6.83 20.60
CA ARG A 171 -4.57 -7.20 21.28
C ARG A 171 -4.82 -8.05 22.53
N GLU A 172 -5.83 -7.70 23.31
CA GLU A 172 -6.20 -8.45 24.51
C GLU A 172 -6.70 -9.86 24.15
N LYS A 173 -7.59 -9.99 23.15
CA LYS A 173 -8.04 -11.30 22.64
C LYS A 173 -6.86 -12.17 22.19
N LEU A 174 -5.88 -11.59 21.49
CA LEU A 174 -4.68 -12.31 21.07
C LEU A 174 -3.85 -12.83 22.26
N LYS A 175 -3.63 -11.98 23.28
CA LYS A 175 -2.95 -12.38 24.52
C LYS A 175 -3.69 -13.53 25.22
N MET A 176 -5.00 -13.42 25.37
CA MET A 176 -5.82 -14.47 26.00
C MET A 176 -5.78 -15.78 25.22
N ASN A 177 -5.80 -15.73 23.89
CA ASN A 177 -5.69 -16.90 23.03
C ASN A 177 -4.31 -17.57 23.13
N GLN A 178 -3.23 -16.79 23.25
CA GLN A 178 -1.89 -17.33 23.49
C GLN A 178 -1.79 -18.05 24.84
N ILE A 179 -2.36 -17.46 25.90
CA ILE A 179 -2.41 -18.10 27.23
C ILE A 179 -3.21 -19.41 27.17
N LYS A 180 -4.37 -19.42 26.51
CA LYS A 180 -5.18 -20.64 26.30
C LYS A 180 -4.38 -21.72 25.56
N LYS A 181 -3.74 -21.37 24.44
CA LYS A 181 -2.89 -22.30 23.67
C LYS A 181 -1.72 -22.84 24.49
N ALA A 182 -1.08 -22.01 25.31
CA ALA A 182 0.01 -22.44 26.20
C ALA A 182 -0.48 -23.43 27.26
N ARG A 183 -1.64 -23.16 27.88
CA ARG A 183 -2.29 -24.11 28.81
C ARG A 183 -2.62 -25.43 28.13
N THR A 184 -3.24 -25.42 26.95
CA THR A 184 -3.57 -26.65 26.22
C THR A 184 -2.31 -27.45 25.90
N ARG A 185 -1.22 -26.80 25.46
CA ARG A 185 0.07 -27.47 25.22
C ARG A 185 0.64 -28.10 26.49
N PHE A 186 0.58 -27.40 27.61
CA PHE A 186 1.05 -27.91 28.90
C PHE A 186 0.32 -29.19 29.31
N TYR A 187 -1.01 -29.22 29.18
CA TYR A 187 -1.79 -30.43 29.53
C TYR A 187 -1.65 -31.54 28.47
N ALA A 188 -1.55 -31.21 27.18
CA ALA A 188 -1.34 -32.19 26.12
C ALA A 188 0.02 -32.88 26.22
N ALA A 189 1.09 -32.13 26.53
CA ALA A 189 2.43 -32.68 26.75
C ALA A 189 2.50 -33.62 27.96
N ARG A 190 1.57 -33.48 28.92
CA ARG A 190 1.50 -34.35 30.10
C ARG A 190 0.77 -35.67 29.83
N LEU A 191 -0.06 -35.72 28.79
CA LEU A 191 -0.77 -36.92 28.36
C LEU A 191 -0.04 -37.69 27.24
N SER A 192 0.80 -37.00 26.48
CA SER A 192 1.57 -37.57 25.37
C SER A 192 3.05 -37.46 25.70
N GLY A 193 3.63 -38.49 26.32
CA GLY A 193 5.06 -38.59 26.64
C GLY A 193 5.98 -38.70 25.42
N THR A 194 5.77 -37.89 24.38
CA THR A 194 6.48 -37.96 23.11
C THR A 194 7.13 -36.63 22.77
N ILE A 195 8.45 -36.65 22.66
CA ILE A 195 9.32 -35.54 22.27
C ILE A 195 9.06 -35.23 20.80
N ALA A 196 8.30 -34.18 20.52
CA ALA A 196 8.04 -33.73 19.16
C ALA A 196 9.21 -32.90 18.62
N HIS A 197 10.03 -33.49 17.74
CA HIS A 197 11.02 -32.77 16.95
C HIS A 197 10.36 -31.74 16.03
N LYS A 198 10.67 -30.46 16.25
CA LYS A 198 10.27 -29.35 15.38
C LYS A 198 11.22 -29.27 14.19
N LYS A 199 10.72 -29.53 12.98
CA LYS A 199 11.36 -29.09 11.74
C LYS A 199 10.99 -27.62 11.52
N ASN A 200 12.01 -26.74 11.55
CA ASN A 200 11.85 -25.36 11.09
C ASN A 200 11.77 -25.39 9.55
N ALA A 201 10.69 -24.85 9.01
CA ALA A 201 10.57 -24.59 7.59
C ALA A 201 11.37 -23.33 7.25
N ASP A 202 12.18 -23.45 6.20
CA ASP A 202 13.06 -22.41 5.68
C ASP A 202 12.30 -21.12 5.32
N ILE A 203 12.98 -20.02 5.62
CA ILE A 203 12.58 -18.66 5.31
C ILE A 203 12.73 -18.47 3.79
N SER A 204 11.57 -18.40 3.12
CA SER A 204 11.45 -18.05 1.70
C SER A 204 12.22 -16.78 1.37
N GLU A 205 13.13 -16.88 0.40
CA GLU A 205 13.93 -15.81 -0.18
C GLU A 205 13.01 -14.67 -0.66
N CYS A 206 13.20 -13.48 -0.09
CA CYS A 206 12.42 -12.29 -0.43
C CYS A 206 12.96 -11.73 -1.75
N SER A 207 12.33 -12.11 -2.86
CA SER A 207 12.58 -11.51 -4.17
C SER A 207 12.46 -9.99 -4.06
N LYS A 208 13.52 -9.27 -4.47
CA LYS A 208 13.61 -7.80 -4.42
C LYS A 208 12.56 -7.19 -5.36
N GLU A 209 11.39 -6.90 -4.83
CA GLU A 209 10.31 -6.25 -5.56
C GLU A 209 10.68 -4.78 -5.84
N ILE A 210 10.46 -4.33 -7.08
CA ILE A 210 10.79 -2.97 -7.51
C ILE A 210 9.53 -2.12 -7.41
N SER A 211 9.55 -1.10 -6.58
CA SER A 211 8.46 -0.13 -6.49
C SER A 211 8.66 1.02 -7.48
N VAL A 212 7.59 1.40 -8.19
CA VAL A 212 7.60 2.50 -9.17
C VAL A 212 6.46 3.47 -8.86
N CYS A 213 6.75 4.77 -9.02
CA CYS A 213 5.76 5.84 -8.90
C CYS A 213 5.44 6.40 -10.29
N TYR A 214 4.16 6.69 -10.51
CA TYR A 214 3.65 7.36 -11.69
C TYR A 214 2.90 8.62 -11.25
N GLU A 215 3.17 9.73 -11.93
CA GLU A 215 2.50 11.01 -11.69
C GLU A 215 1.80 11.47 -12.95
N LYS A 216 0.57 11.98 -12.81
CA LYS A 216 -0.22 12.50 -13.94
C LYS A 216 0.38 13.83 -14.38
N SER A 217 0.83 13.90 -15.63
CA SER A 217 1.36 15.14 -16.21
C SER A 217 0.21 16.13 -16.36
N SER A 218 0.19 17.18 -15.55
CA SER A 218 -0.76 18.27 -15.71
C SER A 218 -0.41 19.04 -17.00
N ALA A 219 -1.06 18.69 -18.12
CA ALA A 219 -1.06 19.57 -19.27
C ALA A 219 -1.88 20.83 -18.91
N ALA A 220 -1.24 21.99 -18.97
CA ALA A 220 -1.80 23.34 -18.80
C ALA A 220 -2.17 23.80 -17.37
N SER A 221 -1.18 24.23 -16.62
CA SER A 221 -1.20 25.63 -16.14
C SER A 221 0.17 26.23 -16.40
N HIS A 222 0.20 27.37 -17.10
CA HIS A 222 1.37 28.24 -17.17
C HIS A 222 1.65 28.78 -15.77
N VAL A 223 2.31 27.97 -14.95
CA VAL A 223 3.08 28.45 -13.81
C VAL A 223 4.51 28.35 -14.27
N THR A 224 5.12 29.52 -14.51
CA THR A 224 6.56 29.67 -14.68
C THR A 224 7.28 28.76 -13.68
N PRO A 225 8.32 28.03 -14.08
CA PRO A 225 8.99 27.10 -13.20
C PRO A 225 9.38 27.85 -11.92
N TYR A 226 8.76 27.48 -10.79
CA TYR A 226 9.28 27.85 -9.50
C TYR A 226 10.76 27.51 -9.53
N SER A 227 11.56 28.56 -9.39
CA SER A 227 12.99 28.48 -9.37
C SER A 227 13.36 27.39 -8.39
N ARG A 228 14.00 26.32 -8.89
CA ARG A 228 14.67 25.36 -8.03
C ARG A 228 15.47 26.18 -7.03
N PRO A 229 15.37 25.96 -5.70
CA PRO A 229 16.38 26.50 -4.82
C PRO A 229 17.71 25.97 -5.35
N ARG A 230 18.59 26.86 -5.80
CA ARG A 230 19.99 26.52 -6.00
C ARG A 230 20.43 25.93 -4.67
N CYS A 231 20.73 24.64 -4.65
CA CYS A 231 21.60 24.09 -3.63
C CYS A 231 22.93 24.83 -3.78
N VAL A 232 23.10 25.92 -3.03
CA VAL A 232 24.41 26.48 -2.74
C VAL A 232 25.05 25.43 -1.84
N LEU A 233 25.84 24.56 -2.45
CA LEU A 233 26.77 23.71 -1.72
C LEU A 233 27.73 24.65 -0.99
N SER A 234 27.60 24.71 0.33
CA SER A 234 28.64 25.28 1.20
C SER A 234 29.91 24.41 1.07
N PRO A 235 31.11 24.98 0.91
CA PRO A 235 32.35 24.22 0.62
C PRO A 235 32.86 23.29 1.73
N SER A 236 32.10 23.00 2.79
CA SER A 236 32.61 22.28 3.97
C SER A 236 32.28 20.79 4.04
N ASN A 237 31.56 20.20 3.06
CA ASN A 237 31.12 18.79 3.13
C ASN A 237 31.61 17.88 1.99
N GLU A 238 32.48 18.34 1.09
CA GLU A 238 33.05 17.48 0.03
C GLU A 238 34.04 16.43 0.55
N ALA A 239 34.61 16.59 1.75
CA ALA A 239 35.56 15.65 2.31
C ALA A 239 34.93 14.33 2.82
N ALA A 240 33.62 14.31 3.13
CA ALA A 240 32.98 13.14 3.74
C ALA A 240 32.40 12.13 2.72
N ILE A 241 32.21 12.54 1.46
CA ILE A 241 31.58 11.71 0.43
C ILE A 241 32.63 10.93 -0.39
N LEU A 242 33.88 11.39 -0.41
CA LEU A 242 34.97 10.71 -1.14
C LEU A 242 35.66 9.59 -0.37
N GLN A 243 35.55 9.51 0.97
CA GLN A 243 36.12 8.40 1.74
C GLN A 243 35.27 7.11 1.73
N LYS A 244 33.97 7.18 1.41
CA LYS A 244 33.11 5.97 1.31
C LYS A 244 33.16 5.29 -0.06
N LYS A 245 33.73 5.92 -1.09
CA LYS A 245 33.90 5.33 -2.43
C LYS A 245 35.22 4.59 -2.63
N PHE A 246 36.19 4.74 -1.72
CA PHE A 246 37.49 4.05 -1.82
C PHE A 246 37.54 2.66 -1.15
N PHE A 247 36.54 2.27 -0.37
CA PHE A 247 36.54 0.98 0.34
C PHE A 247 35.96 -0.22 -0.44
N PHE A 248 35.49 -0.02 -1.68
CA PHE A 248 34.86 -1.08 -2.48
C PHE A 248 35.68 -1.60 -3.66
N TYR A 249 36.96 -1.19 -3.79
CA TYR A 249 37.84 -1.63 -4.87
C TYR A 249 39.21 -2.08 -4.34
N CYS A 250 39.24 -3.07 -3.45
CA CYS A 250 40.45 -3.86 -3.12
C CYS A 250 40.05 -5.17 -2.43
N PHE A 251 39.44 -6.11 -3.15
CA PHE A 251 39.50 -7.55 -2.85
C PHE A 251 39.12 -8.31 -4.12
N ARG A 252 40.11 -8.48 -4.99
CA ARG A 252 40.11 -9.50 -6.04
C ARG A 252 41.56 -9.88 -6.32
N PHE A 253 42.06 -10.82 -5.51
CA PHE A 253 43.10 -11.79 -5.85
C PHE A 253 42.76 -13.07 -5.10
#